data_AF-A0AAD8XCH2-F1
#
_entry.id   AF-A0AAD8XCH2-F1
#
_cell.length_a   1.000
_cell.length_b   1.000
_cell.length_c   1.000
_cell.angle_alpha   90.00
_cell.angle_beta   90.00
_cell.angle_gamma   90.00
#
_symmetry.space_group_name_H-M   'P 1'
#
loop_
_entity.id
_entity.type
_entity.pdbx_description
1 polymer ?
#
loop_
_entity_poly.entity_id
_entity_poly.type
_entity_poly.pdbx_seq_one_letter_code
_entity_poly.pdbx_strand_id
1 'polypeptide(L)'
;MTSEEWSQNEITTSQFLYGDRFNPNNICSNCGHAGHWLGDCVFPDDNGTIMGCPIHNTKLHVLDDCPDLPHMSLQQRVTTIVVRRRNKPAIRSRKPWIELVKEAMGQGLEELVWAPSVWTQEFVLRMIHDRKSLQPWLDFDYGRDLVSKLPVDPETQGDLRSLLRKCSLWEQVHRPVRQAR
;
A
#
# COMPACT_ATOMS: atom_id res chain seq x y z
N MET A 1 10.30 18.78 -14.59
CA MET A 1 9.32 17.70 -14.41
C MET A 1 8.19 17.95 -15.38
N THR A 2 8.25 17.30 -16.55
CA THR A 2 7.25 17.50 -17.61
C THR A 2 6.04 16.60 -17.34
N SER A 3 4.87 16.98 -17.86
CA SER A 3 3.65 16.17 -17.82
C SER A 3 3.82 14.77 -18.42
N GLU A 4 4.84 14.58 -19.26
CA GLU A 4 5.18 13.31 -19.90
C GLU A 4 5.81 12.31 -18.91
N GLU A 5 6.64 12.77 -17.97
CA GLU A 5 7.26 11.92 -16.93
C GLU A 5 6.23 11.39 -15.93
N TRP A 6 5.12 12.10 -15.73
CA TRP A 6 3.98 11.64 -14.93
C TRP A 6 3.24 10.50 -15.63
N SER A 7 2.97 10.64 -16.93
CA SER A 7 2.30 9.60 -17.72
C SER A 7 3.16 8.36 -17.91
N GLN A 8 4.48 8.51 -18.08
CA GLN A 8 5.39 7.38 -18.25
C GLN A 8 5.55 6.58 -16.96
N ASN A 9 5.49 7.21 -15.78
CA ASN A 9 5.49 6.50 -14.49
C ASN A 9 4.17 5.77 -14.20
N GLU A 10 3.04 6.26 -14.72
CA GLU A 10 1.78 5.52 -14.74
C GLU A 10 1.84 4.31 -15.70
N ILE A 11 2.51 4.45 -16.84
CA ILE A 11 2.64 3.42 -17.89
C ILE A 11 3.67 2.32 -17.54
N THR A 12 4.71 2.57 -16.74
CA THR A 12 5.74 1.57 -16.37
C THR A 12 5.37 0.72 -15.14
N THR A 13 4.52 1.22 -14.24
CA THR A 13 3.93 0.43 -13.14
C THR A 13 2.89 -0.58 -13.64
N SER A 14 2.43 -0.33 -14.86
CA SER A 14 1.35 -0.97 -15.57
C SER A 14 1.74 -2.41 -15.97
N GLN A 15 2.69 -2.58 -16.89
CA GLN A 15 2.98 -3.86 -17.54
C GLN A 15 3.63 -4.92 -16.64
N PHE A 16 4.26 -4.55 -15.53
CA PHE A 16 4.98 -5.50 -14.67
C PHE A 16 4.10 -6.27 -13.68
N LEU A 17 2.84 -5.84 -13.47
CA LEU A 17 1.90 -6.44 -12.51
C LEU A 17 0.45 -6.56 -13.03
N TYR A 18 0.21 -6.36 -14.34
CA TYR A 18 -1.12 -6.43 -14.93
C TYR A 18 -1.63 -7.86 -15.10
N GLY A 19 -2.18 -8.39 -14.02
CA GLY A 19 -3.41 -9.17 -14.09
C GLY A 19 -4.64 -8.26 -14.16
N ASP A 20 -5.80 -8.87 -14.32
CA ASP A 20 -7.14 -8.31 -14.30
C ASP A 20 -7.54 -7.62 -12.98
N ARG A 21 -6.61 -7.07 -12.19
CA ARG A 21 -6.80 -6.71 -10.77
C ARG A 21 -7.87 -5.66 -10.50
N PHE A 22 -8.19 -4.80 -11.48
CA PHE A 22 -9.31 -3.85 -11.44
C PHE A 22 -10.54 -4.30 -12.26
N ASN A 23 -10.60 -5.58 -12.59
CA ASN A 23 -11.74 -6.16 -13.28
C ASN A 23 -13.00 -6.00 -12.41
N PRO A 24 -14.12 -5.53 -12.96
CA PRO A 24 -15.39 -5.41 -12.25
C PRO A 24 -15.83 -6.69 -11.53
N ASN A 25 -15.42 -7.87 -12.00
CA ASN A 25 -15.76 -9.16 -11.40
C ASN A 25 -14.86 -9.56 -10.22
N ASN A 26 -13.77 -8.84 -9.98
CA ASN A 26 -12.92 -9.13 -8.82
C ASN A 26 -13.60 -8.71 -7.54
N ILE A 27 -13.59 -9.59 -6.54
CA ILE A 27 -14.05 -9.28 -5.19
C ILE A 27 -12.82 -9.10 -4.29
N CYS A 28 -12.71 -7.93 -3.66
CA CYS A 28 -11.63 -7.63 -2.76
C CYS A 28 -11.77 -8.45 -1.46
N SER A 29 -10.78 -9.28 -1.14
CA SER A 29 -10.80 -10.07 0.11
C SER A 29 -10.70 -9.22 1.38
N ASN A 30 -10.34 -7.93 1.27
CA ASN A 30 -10.31 -7.05 2.43
C ASN A 30 -11.67 -6.45 2.76
N CYS A 31 -12.27 -5.68 1.85
CA CYS A 31 -13.53 -4.96 2.09
C CYS A 31 -14.77 -5.65 1.53
N GLY A 32 -14.62 -6.69 0.70
CA GLY A 32 -15.73 -7.39 0.05
C GLY A 32 -16.34 -6.67 -1.16
N HIS A 33 -15.86 -5.47 -1.50
CA HIS A 33 -16.37 -4.75 -2.68
C HIS A 33 -15.77 -5.28 -3.98
N ALA A 34 -16.54 -5.12 -5.06
CA ALA A 34 -16.13 -5.51 -6.40
C ALA A 34 -15.15 -4.51 -7.04
N GLY A 35 -14.52 -4.88 -8.15
CA GLY A 35 -13.74 -3.98 -9.01
C GLY A 35 -12.28 -3.77 -8.62
N HIS A 36 -11.77 -4.45 -7.58
CA HIS A 36 -10.36 -4.37 -7.21
C HIS A 36 -9.90 -5.58 -6.37
N TRP A 37 -8.58 -5.80 -6.30
CA TRP A 37 -7.97 -6.74 -5.35
C TRP A 37 -7.56 -6.06 -4.05
N LEU A 38 -7.38 -6.87 -3.00
CA LEU A 38 -6.91 -6.45 -1.68
C LEU A 38 -5.69 -5.53 -1.71
N GLY A 39 -4.71 -5.81 -2.58
CA GLY A 39 -3.49 -5.00 -2.70
C GLY A 39 -3.74 -3.54 -3.08
N ASP A 40 -4.90 -3.24 -3.66
CA ASP A 40 -5.27 -1.90 -4.11
C ASP A 40 -6.30 -1.22 -3.20
N CYS A 41 -6.87 -1.98 -2.26
CA CYS A 41 -7.95 -1.55 -1.36
C CYS A 41 -7.56 -0.32 -0.52
N VAL A 42 -8.41 0.69 -0.49
CA VAL A 42 -8.24 1.91 0.33
C VAL A 42 -8.92 1.78 1.71
N PHE A 43 -9.77 0.78 1.89
CA PHE A 43 -10.60 0.58 3.08
C PHE A 43 -9.80 -0.11 4.19
N PRO A 44 -9.50 0.54 5.33
CA PRO A 44 -8.73 -0.08 6.41
C PRO A 44 -9.56 -1.06 7.24
N ASP A 45 -8.89 -1.97 7.95
CA ASP A 45 -9.47 -2.69 9.08
C ASP A 45 -9.50 -1.83 10.35
N ASP A 46 -10.10 -2.35 11.42
CA ASP A 46 -10.28 -1.61 12.69
C ASP A 46 -8.98 -1.18 13.36
N ASN A 47 -7.83 -1.75 12.94
CA ASN A 47 -6.51 -1.35 13.42
C ASN A 47 -5.82 -0.36 12.47
N GLY A 48 -6.49 0.21 11.48
CA GLY A 48 -5.92 1.19 10.56
C GLY A 48 -4.98 0.62 9.50
N THR A 49 -5.06 -0.69 9.21
CA THR A 49 -4.18 -1.38 8.24
C THR A 49 -4.99 -2.25 7.29
N ILE A 50 -4.35 -3.02 6.42
CA ILE A 50 -4.99 -4.07 5.60
C ILE A 50 -4.49 -5.43 6.04
N MET A 51 -5.40 -6.37 6.31
CA MET A 51 -5.08 -7.75 6.65
C MET A 51 -5.39 -8.71 5.49
N GLY A 52 -4.40 -9.53 5.13
CA GLY A 52 -4.49 -10.55 4.10
C GLY A 52 -3.26 -10.54 3.20
N CYS A 53 -3.31 -11.30 2.12
CA CYS A 53 -2.26 -11.37 1.12
C CYS A 53 -2.63 -10.52 -0.10
N PRO A 54 -1.85 -9.46 -0.40
CA PRO A 54 -2.09 -8.60 -1.55
C PRO A 54 -1.68 -9.26 -2.88
N ILE A 55 -0.93 -10.37 -2.85
CA ILE A 55 -0.48 -11.10 -4.04
C ILE A 55 -1.60 -12.00 -4.56
N HIS A 56 -2.26 -12.74 -3.65
CA HIS A 56 -3.31 -13.71 -4.00
C HIS A 56 -4.73 -13.20 -3.79
N ASN A 57 -4.92 -11.94 -3.38
CA ASN A 57 -6.23 -11.38 -3.03
C ASN A 57 -7.02 -12.30 -2.08
N THR A 58 -6.43 -12.67 -0.94
CA THR A 58 -7.02 -13.61 0.01
C THR A 58 -6.78 -13.20 1.45
N LYS A 59 -7.63 -13.67 2.38
CA LYS A 59 -7.41 -13.61 3.84
C LYS A 59 -7.01 -14.98 4.44
N LEU A 60 -6.87 -16.02 3.63
CA LEU A 60 -6.43 -17.36 4.06
C LEU A 60 -4.98 -17.38 4.55
N HIS A 61 -4.16 -16.45 4.06
CA HIS A 61 -2.83 -16.18 4.58
C HIS A 61 -2.57 -14.67 4.51
N VAL A 62 -1.64 -14.21 5.34
CA VAL A 62 -1.13 -12.83 5.32
C VAL A 62 0.06 -12.71 4.38
N LEU A 63 0.42 -11.49 3.99
CA LEU A 63 1.59 -11.20 3.17
C LEU A 63 2.84 -11.96 3.65
N ASP A 64 3.08 -11.91 4.94
CA ASP A 64 4.24 -12.50 5.62
C ASP A 64 4.35 -14.02 5.56
N ASP A 65 3.24 -14.71 5.29
CA ASP A 65 3.15 -16.16 5.16
C ASP A 65 2.89 -16.58 3.70
N CYS A 66 2.97 -15.62 2.76
CA CYS A 66 2.73 -15.87 1.35
C CYS A 66 3.87 -16.74 0.78
N PRO A 67 3.55 -17.87 0.10
CA PRO A 67 4.57 -18.76 -0.48
C PRO A 67 5.35 -18.08 -1.61
N ASP A 68 4.77 -17.08 -2.28
CA ASP A 68 5.37 -16.40 -3.43
C ASP A 68 6.28 -15.23 -3.00
N LEU A 69 6.08 -14.68 -1.80
CA LEU A 69 6.83 -13.51 -1.34
C LEU A 69 8.36 -13.72 -1.35
N PRO A 70 8.92 -14.88 -0.94
CA PRO A 70 10.36 -15.14 -1.04
C PRO A 70 10.89 -15.21 -2.47
N HIS A 71 10.02 -15.51 -3.45
CA HIS A 71 10.38 -15.63 -4.86
C HIS A 71 10.26 -14.31 -5.62
N MET A 72 9.69 -13.27 -5.00
CA MET A 72 9.57 -11.95 -5.60
C MET A 72 10.89 -11.18 -5.59
N SER A 73 11.20 -10.55 -6.72
CA SER A 73 12.28 -9.57 -6.83
C SER A 73 12.06 -8.40 -5.87
N LEU A 74 13.13 -7.66 -5.55
CA LEU A 74 13.01 -6.44 -4.73
C LEU A 74 12.03 -5.45 -5.36
N GLN A 75 12.12 -5.24 -6.67
CA GLN A 75 11.22 -4.37 -7.42
C GLN A 75 9.75 -4.80 -7.25
N GLN A 76 9.45 -6.11 -7.34
CA GLN A 76 8.10 -6.63 -7.16
C GLN A 76 7.58 -6.40 -5.73
N ARG A 77 8.44 -6.61 -4.72
CA ARG A 77 8.10 -6.39 -3.30
C ARG A 77 7.83 -4.91 -3.02
N VAL A 78 8.74 -4.03 -3.45
CA VAL A 78 8.61 -2.57 -3.36
C VAL A 78 7.34 -2.09 -4.05
N THR A 79 7.06 -2.57 -5.26
CA THR A 79 5.87 -2.17 -6.00
C THR A 79 4.60 -2.57 -5.26
N THR A 80 4.55 -3.79 -4.74
CA THR A 80 3.38 -4.34 -4.06
C THR A 80 3.11 -3.66 -2.71
N ILE A 81 4.16 -3.42 -1.91
CA ILE A 81 4.03 -3.01 -0.50
C ILE A 81 4.12 -1.50 -0.33
N VAL A 82 4.86 -0.80 -1.20
CA VAL A 82 5.09 0.64 -1.10
C VAL A 82 4.33 1.37 -2.21
N VAL A 83 4.66 1.10 -3.48
CA VAL A 83 4.18 1.92 -4.61
C VAL A 83 2.67 1.87 -4.76
N ARG A 84 2.07 0.67 -4.74
CA ARG A 84 0.61 0.51 -4.85
C ARG A 84 -0.17 0.99 -3.62
N ARG A 85 0.55 1.17 -2.51
CA ARG A 85 0.01 1.56 -1.20
C ARG A 85 0.20 3.04 -0.89
N ARG A 86 0.73 3.84 -1.83
CA ARG A 86 0.83 5.29 -1.69
C ARG A 86 -0.54 5.90 -1.39
N ASN A 87 -0.58 6.80 -0.40
CA ASN A 87 -1.81 7.40 0.13
C ASN A 87 -2.89 6.36 0.48
N LYS A 88 -2.51 5.18 0.97
CA LYS A 88 -3.43 4.13 1.40
C LYS A 88 -2.93 3.49 2.70
N PRO A 89 -3.79 2.76 3.44
CA PRO A 89 -3.38 2.06 4.64
C PRO A 89 -2.27 1.03 4.36
N ALA A 90 -1.36 0.83 5.31
CA ALA A 90 -0.30 -0.16 5.18
C ALA A 90 -0.85 -1.60 5.11
N ILE A 91 -0.17 -2.48 4.36
CA ILE A 91 -0.39 -3.93 4.48
C ILE A 91 0.24 -4.39 5.80
N ARG A 92 -0.50 -5.18 6.58
CA ARG A 92 -0.02 -5.73 7.84
C ARG A 92 1.18 -6.65 7.61
N SER A 93 2.32 -6.35 8.24
CA SER A 93 3.56 -7.12 8.14
C SER A 93 4.42 -6.98 9.40
N ARG A 94 5.20 -8.03 9.70
CA ARG A 94 6.26 -8.06 10.71
C ARG A 94 7.45 -7.16 10.36
N LYS A 95 7.54 -6.71 9.10
CA LYS A 95 8.57 -5.76 8.65
C LYS A 95 7.93 -4.41 8.34
N PRO A 96 8.54 -3.29 8.75
CA PRO A 96 8.03 -1.98 8.39
C PRO A 96 8.33 -1.71 6.90
N TRP A 97 7.39 -1.10 6.18
CA TRP A 97 7.55 -0.82 4.75
C TRP A 97 8.75 0.10 4.45
N ILE A 98 9.19 0.91 5.42
CA ILE A 98 10.36 1.79 5.29
C ILE A 98 11.67 1.00 5.11
N GLU A 99 11.72 -0.25 5.57
CA GLU A 99 12.85 -1.16 5.32
C GLU A 99 13.01 -1.41 3.81
N LEU A 100 11.91 -1.63 3.09
CA LEU A 100 11.93 -1.81 1.62
C LEU A 100 12.34 -0.55 0.88
N VAL A 101 12.01 0.64 1.41
CA VAL A 101 12.47 1.91 0.85
C VAL A 101 13.99 2.04 1.00
N LYS A 102 14.54 1.68 2.17
CA LYS A 102 15.99 1.65 2.39
C LYS A 102 16.69 0.67 1.45
N GLU A 103 16.14 -0.55 1.30
CA GLU A 103 16.67 -1.55 0.37
C GLU A 103 16.63 -1.06 -1.09
N ALA A 104 15.52 -0.45 -1.52
CA ALA A 104 15.37 0.10 -2.86
C ALA A 104 16.42 1.17 -3.16
N MET A 105 16.62 2.12 -2.25
CA MET A 105 17.68 3.14 -2.39
C MET A 105 19.08 2.53 -2.46
N GLY A 106 19.33 1.45 -1.70
CA GLY A 106 20.62 0.75 -1.73
C GLY A 106 20.90 0.02 -3.05
N GLN A 107 19.86 -0.22 -3.88
CA GLN A 107 19.96 -0.92 -5.16
C GLN A 107 19.66 -0.02 -6.38
N GLY A 108 19.61 1.31 -6.20
CA GLY A 108 19.35 2.24 -7.32
C GLY A 108 17.90 2.27 -7.81
N LEU A 109 16.95 1.90 -6.94
CA LEU A 109 15.51 1.87 -7.24
C LEU A 109 14.76 3.04 -6.58
N GLU A 110 15.44 4.14 -6.24
CA GLU A 110 14.85 5.32 -5.59
C GLU A 110 13.69 5.94 -6.36
N GLU A 111 13.71 5.86 -7.69
CA GLU A 111 12.65 6.37 -8.57
C GLU A 111 11.31 5.66 -8.34
N LEU A 112 11.30 4.46 -7.76
CA LEU A 112 10.08 3.74 -7.42
C LEU A 112 9.47 4.22 -6.11
N VAL A 113 10.26 4.74 -5.17
CA VAL A 113 9.84 4.89 -3.75
C VAL A 113 9.67 6.33 -3.29
N TRP A 114 9.54 7.28 -4.22
CA TRP A 114 9.32 8.70 -3.89
C TRP A 114 8.02 8.97 -3.10
N ALA A 115 8.01 10.08 -2.37
CA ALA A 115 6.93 10.50 -1.47
C ALA A 115 5.88 11.40 -2.16
N PRO A 116 4.58 11.32 -1.78
CA PRO A 116 4.06 10.70 -0.57
C PRO A 116 3.95 9.17 -0.65
N SER A 117 4.11 8.53 0.51
CA SER A 117 4.18 7.08 0.63
C SER A 117 2.92 6.50 1.31
N VAL A 118 3.03 5.27 1.80
CA VAL A 118 2.04 4.55 2.58
C VAL A 118 1.58 5.38 3.79
N TRP A 119 0.31 5.29 4.18
CA TRP A 119 -0.15 5.91 5.42
C TRP A 119 0.38 5.16 6.64
N THR A 120 0.75 5.90 7.68
CA THR A 120 0.98 5.38 9.03
C THR A 120 -0.33 4.88 9.64
N GLN A 121 -0.23 3.91 10.54
CA GLN A 121 -1.38 3.39 11.28
C GLN A 121 -2.11 4.49 12.04
N GLU A 122 -1.36 5.39 12.69
CA GLU A 122 -1.87 6.51 13.47
C GLU A 122 -2.66 7.50 12.61
N PHE A 123 -2.22 7.76 11.38
CA PHE A 123 -2.95 8.58 10.44
C PHE A 123 -4.31 7.97 10.08
N VAL A 124 -4.33 6.66 9.83
CA VAL A 124 -5.57 5.94 9.49
C VAL A 124 -6.52 5.85 10.69
N LEU A 125 -6.02 5.51 11.88
CA LEU A 125 -6.83 5.43 13.09
C LEU A 125 -7.50 6.78 13.42
N ARG A 126 -6.80 7.90 13.21
CA ARG A 126 -7.41 9.23 13.35
C ARG A 126 -8.61 9.40 12.42
N MET A 127 -8.49 9.01 11.15
CA MET A 127 -9.61 9.07 10.20
C MET A 127 -10.76 8.12 10.57
N ILE A 128 -10.46 6.91 11.05
CA ILE A 128 -11.47 5.94 11.50
C ILE A 128 -12.31 6.51 12.65
N HIS A 129 -11.67 7.17 13.61
CA HIS A 129 -12.34 7.75 14.77
C HIS A 129 -12.98 9.12 14.51
N ASP A 130 -12.79 9.69 13.32
CA ASP A 130 -13.43 10.93 12.90
C ASP A 130 -14.80 10.67 12.26
N ARG A 131 -15.47 11.75 11.84
CA ARG A 131 -16.76 11.71 11.16
C ARG A 131 -16.66 10.91 9.86
N LYS A 132 -17.69 10.14 9.54
CA LYS A 132 -17.78 9.34 8.30
C LYS A 132 -17.52 10.16 7.02
N SER A 133 -17.94 11.42 6.97
CA SER A 133 -17.69 12.31 5.83
C SER A 133 -16.21 12.61 5.57
N LEU A 134 -15.33 12.30 6.52
CA LEU A 134 -13.88 12.46 6.42
C LEU A 134 -13.15 11.12 6.17
N GLN A 135 -13.90 10.03 5.96
CA GLN A 135 -13.36 8.71 5.69
C GLN A 135 -13.31 8.47 4.18
N PRO A 136 -12.16 8.71 3.51
CA PRO A 136 -12.09 8.78 2.05
C PRO A 136 -12.42 7.44 1.37
N TRP A 137 -12.29 6.32 2.06
CA TRP A 137 -12.59 4.98 1.53
C TRP A 137 -14.07 4.67 1.36
N LEU A 138 -14.97 5.48 1.92
CA LEU A 138 -16.42 5.30 1.75
C LEU A 138 -16.90 5.74 0.37
N ASP A 139 -16.24 6.73 -0.23
CA ASP A 139 -16.64 7.37 -1.49
C ASP A 139 -15.59 7.19 -2.62
N PHE A 140 -14.62 6.29 -2.43
CA PHE A 140 -13.56 6.05 -3.40
C PHE A 140 -14.00 5.06 -4.49
N ASP A 141 -14.01 5.52 -5.75
CA ASP A 141 -14.30 4.69 -6.93
C ASP A 141 -12.99 4.18 -7.55
N TYR A 142 -12.67 2.90 -7.33
CA TYR A 142 -11.42 2.27 -7.81
C TYR A 142 -11.24 2.29 -9.33
N GLY A 143 -12.30 2.44 -10.12
CA GLY A 143 -12.23 2.48 -11.58
C GLY A 143 -12.15 3.89 -12.16
N ARG A 144 -12.29 4.93 -11.34
CA ARG A 144 -12.41 6.32 -11.79
C ARG A 144 -11.55 7.31 -11.01
N ASP A 145 -11.44 7.12 -9.71
CA ASP A 145 -10.71 8.03 -8.84
C ASP A 145 -9.20 7.77 -8.88
N LEU A 146 -8.44 8.86 -8.98
CA LEU A 146 -7.00 8.82 -8.83
C LEU A 146 -6.61 8.71 -7.35
N VAL A 147 -5.50 8.03 -7.07
CA VAL A 147 -4.91 7.93 -5.72
C VAL A 147 -4.57 9.31 -5.14
N SER A 148 -4.36 10.33 -5.97
CA SER A 148 -4.16 11.72 -5.54
C SER A 148 -5.39 12.37 -4.90
N LYS A 149 -6.59 11.79 -5.05
CA LYS A 149 -7.81 12.22 -4.33
C LYS A 149 -7.76 11.83 -2.84
N LEU A 150 -6.97 10.81 -2.50
CA LEU A 150 -6.81 10.36 -1.12
C LEU A 150 -5.91 11.34 -0.36
N PRO A 151 -6.16 11.56 0.95
CA PRO A 151 -5.36 12.48 1.74
C PRO A 151 -3.92 12.00 1.84
N VAL A 152 -3.02 12.95 2.08
CA VAL A 152 -1.60 12.65 2.25
C VAL A 152 -1.27 12.63 3.73
N ASP A 153 -0.57 11.57 4.17
CA ASP A 153 -0.07 11.49 5.54
C ASP A 153 1.17 12.39 5.70
N PRO A 154 1.13 13.43 6.55
CA PRO A 154 2.28 14.31 6.79
C PRO A 154 3.53 13.57 7.26
N GLU A 155 3.38 12.45 7.97
CA GLU A 155 4.51 11.67 8.45
C GLU A 155 5.27 10.96 7.33
N THR A 156 4.64 10.75 6.18
CA THR A 156 5.25 10.07 5.03
C THR A 156 5.48 10.98 3.84
N GLN A 157 5.46 12.30 4.10
CA GLN A 157 5.94 13.35 3.20
C GLN A 157 7.43 13.68 3.43
N GLY A 158 8.07 14.18 2.37
CA GLY A 158 9.45 14.65 2.38
C GLY A 158 10.36 13.81 1.49
N ASP A 159 11.64 14.18 1.43
CA ASP A 159 12.63 13.40 0.69
C ASP A 159 12.92 12.06 1.38
N LEU A 160 13.36 11.08 0.59
CA LEU A 160 13.60 9.72 1.06
C LEU A 160 14.59 9.65 2.24
N ARG A 161 15.65 10.47 2.22
CA ARG A 161 16.65 10.45 3.31
C ARG A 161 16.03 10.96 4.61
N SER A 162 15.16 11.95 4.53
CA SER A 162 14.40 12.44 5.69
C SER A 162 13.44 11.40 6.23
N LEU A 163 12.71 10.68 5.37
CA LEU A 163 11.85 9.57 5.79
C LEU A 163 12.64 8.48 6.51
N LEU A 164 13.79 8.07 5.98
CA LEU A 164 14.64 7.04 6.59
C LEU A 164 15.15 7.41 8.00
N ARG A 165 15.18 8.70 8.37
CA ARG A 165 15.58 9.17 9.70
C ARG A 165 14.44 9.21 10.72
N LYS A 166 13.18 9.04 10.29
CA LYS A 166 12.03 9.07 11.20
C LYS A 166 11.89 7.72 11.92
N CYS A 167 12.25 7.65 13.20
CA CYS A 167 12.11 6.43 14.00
C CYS A 167 10.68 5.87 14.01
N SER A 168 9.67 6.75 14.00
CA SER A 168 8.24 6.39 13.95
C SER A 168 7.90 5.49 12.76
N LEU A 169 8.57 5.64 11.61
CA LEU A 169 8.32 4.81 10.42
C LEU A 169 8.93 3.41 10.53
N TRP A 170 10.01 3.26 11.30
CA TRP A 170 10.62 1.96 11.59
C TRP A 170 9.80 1.15 12.62
N GLU A 171 8.98 1.85 13.40
CA GLU A 171 8.06 1.25 14.38
C GLU A 171 6.72 0.83 13.77
N GLN A 172 6.47 1.13 12.48
CA GLN A 172 5.28 0.69 11.72
C GLN A 172 5.29 -0.81 11.40
N VAL A 173 5.49 -1.63 12.44
CA VAL A 173 5.43 -3.08 12.41
C VAL A 173 4.08 -3.53 12.91
N HIS A 174 3.30 -4.11 12.01
CA HIS A 174 1.93 -4.50 12.27
C HIS A 174 1.87 -6.02 12.27
N ARG A 175 2.03 -6.65 13.44
CA ARG A 175 2.11 -8.12 13.51
C ARG A 175 0.76 -8.74 13.16
N PRO A 176 0.68 -9.64 12.16
CA PRO A 176 -0.50 -10.46 11.95
C PRO A 176 -0.81 -11.27 13.20
N VAL A 177 -2.06 -11.23 13.66
CA VAL A 177 -2.54 -12.19 14.66
C VAL A 177 -2.50 -13.56 13.99
N ARG A 178 -1.75 -14.52 14.57
CA ARG A 178 -1.76 -15.90 14.07
C ARG A 178 -3.21 -16.37 14.05
N GLN A 179 -3.73 -16.73 12.89
CA GLN A 179 -4.99 -17.47 12.84
C GLN A 179 -4.72 -18.78 13.59
N ALA A 180 -5.49 -19.04 14.65
CA ALA A 180 -5.47 -20.34 15.30
C ALA A 180 -5.79 -21.39 14.22
N ARG A 181 -4.89 -22.36 14.05
CA ARG A 181 -5.12 -23.50 13.18
C ARG A 181 -6.26 -24.36 13.71
#